data_AF-A0A2E9H1P5-F1
#
_entry.id   AF-A0A2E9H1P5-F1
#
_cell.length_a   1.000
_cell.length_b   1.000
_cell.length_c   1.000
_cell.angle_alpha   90.00
_cell.angle_beta   90.00
_cell.angle_gamma   90.00
#
_symmetry.space_group_name_H-M   'P 1'
#
loop_
_entity.id
_entity.type
_entity.pdbx_description
1 polymer ?
#
loop_
_entity_poly.entity_id
_entity_poly.type
_entity_poly.pdbx_seq_one_letter_code
_entity_poly.pdbx_strand_id
1 'polypeptide(L)'
;MLAAEQQLNQLHSRQLHSLQSWRLMGNIQFRQQRLDAAENAYRQALSLAPNDKFSWHNLTLVKLRQTTNTLMQARSELGQLDRTNDELLRNLLRLQRVQLQ
;
A
#
# COMPACT_ATOMS: atom_id res chain seq x y z
N MET A 1 14.45 7.02 -8.12
CA MET A 1 13.14 6.96 -8.80
C MET A 1 13.22 6.31 -10.18
N LEU A 2 14.19 6.72 -11.03
CA LEU A 2 14.36 6.22 -12.40
C LEU A 2 14.37 4.69 -12.56
N ALA A 3 15.09 3.96 -11.69
CA ALA A 3 15.16 2.49 -11.78
C ALA A 3 13.81 1.78 -11.60
N ALA A 4 12.93 2.30 -10.73
CA ALA A 4 11.66 1.68 -10.43
C ALA A 4 10.62 1.92 -11.55
N GLU A 5 10.66 3.09 -12.18
CA GLU A 5 9.84 3.41 -13.35
C GLU A 5 10.29 2.62 -14.58
N GLN A 6 11.59 2.49 -14.81
CA GLN A 6 12.13 1.61 -15.84
C GLN A 6 11.67 0.16 -15.65
N GLN A 7 11.70 -0.33 -14.41
CA GLN A 7 11.29 -1.69 -14.08
C GLN A 7 9.78 -1.90 -14.32
N LEU A 8 8.93 -0.95 -13.93
CA LEU A 8 7.49 -0.98 -14.27
C LEU A 8 7.25 -0.96 -15.79
N ASN A 9 7.96 -0.10 -16.53
CA ASN A 9 7.83 -0.01 -17.97
C ASN A 9 8.26 -1.30 -18.67
N GLN A 10 9.28 -2.00 -18.14
CA GLN A 10 9.68 -3.31 -18.63
C GLN A 10 8.63 -4.40 -18.36
N LEU A 11 7.97 -4.38 -17.20
CA LEU A 11 6.89 -5.32 -16.90
C LEU A 11 5.70 -5.13 -17.84
N HIS A 12 5.32 -3.88 -18.08
CA HIS A 12 4.26 -3.53 -19.03
C HIS A 12 4.61 -3.89 -20.48
N SER A 13 5.83 -3.56 -20.94
CA SER A 13 6.24 -3.82 -22.33
C SER A 13 6.33 -5.32 -22.65
N ARG A 14 6.57 -6.16 -21.64
CA ARG A 14 6.63 -7.61 -21.77
C ARG A 14 5.30 -8.32 -21.48
N GLN A 15 4.22 -7.60 -21.20
CA GLN A 15 2.92 -8.15 -20.80
C GLN A 15 3.04 -9.26 -19.72
N LEU A 16 3.97 -9.10 -18.78
CA LEU A 16 4.23 -10.11 -17.76
C LEU A 16 3.18 -10.01 -16.65
N HIS A 17 2.09 -10.76 -16.77
CA HIS A 17 1.02 -10.83 -15.76
C HIS A 17 1.21 -12.03 -14.81
N SER A 18 2.41 -12.20 -14.28
CA SER A 18 2.71 -13.25 -13.30
C SER A 18 2.52 -12.74 -11.87
N LEU A 19 2.36 -13.67 -10.92
CA LEU A 19 2.31 -13.36 -9.48
C LEU A 19 3.49 -12.47 -9.04
N GLN A 20 4.70 -12.76 -9.52
CA GLN A 20 5.91 -12.01 -9.17
C GLN A 20 5.92 -10.60 -9.76
N SER A 21 5.43 -10.45 -10.99
CA SER A 21 5.29 -9.13 -11.64
C SER A 21 4.33 -8.23 -10.86
N TRP A 22 3.16 -8.75 -10.50
CA TRP A 22 2.18 -8.00 -9.70
C TRP A 22 2.70 -7.63 -8.31
N ARG A 23 3.41 -8.54 -7.63
CA ARG A 23 4.07 -8.25 -6.34
C ARG A 23 5.09 -7.13 -6.44
N LEU A 24 5.94 -7.16 -7.47
CA LEU A 24 6.97 -6.17 -7.70
C LEU A 24 6.37 -4.81 -8.06
N MET A 25 5.37 -4.80 -8.93
CA MET A 25 4.62 -3.60 -9.31
C MET A 25 3.97 -2.94 -8.09
N GLY A 26 3.29 -3.72 -7.25
CA GLY A 26 2.70 -3.23 -6.01
C GLY A 26 3.74 -2.63 -5.06
N ASN A 27 4.91 -3.26 -4.92
CA ASN A 27 5.98 -2.76 -4.06
C ASN A 27 6.54 -1.42 -4.57
N ILE A 28 6.79 -1.32 -5.87
CA ILE A 28 7.25 -0.08 -6.50
C ILE A 28 6.23 1.04 -6.29
N GLN A 29 4.96 0.77 -6.57
CA GLN A 29 3.87 1.75 -6.40
C GLN A 29 3.70 2.17 -4.94
N PHE A 30 3.81 1.23 -4.00
CA PHE A 30 3.77 1.52 -2.56
C PHE A 30 4.90 2.47 -2.14
N ARG A 31 6.14 2.22 -2.60
CA ARG A 31 7.29 3.10 -2.34
C ARG A 31 7.13 4.48 -2.95
N GLN A 32 6.42 4.57 -4.08
CA GLN A 32 6.06 5.84 -4.73
C GLN A 32 4.87 6.55 -4.07
N GLN A 33 4.33 6.05 -2.94
CA GLN A 33 3.10 6.54 -2.28
C GLN A 33 1.85 6.49 -3.17
N ARG A 34 1.87 5.73 -4.28
CA ARG A 34 0.71 5.50 -5.16
C ARG A 34 -0.13 4.36 -4.59
N LEU A 35 -0.77 4.61 -3.44
CA LEU A 35 -1.40 3.56 -2.62
C LEU A 35 -2.51 2.80 -3.37
N ASP A 36 -3.35 3.48 -4.15
CA ASP A 36 -4.45 2.82 -4.88
C ASP A 36 -3.94 1.91 -6.00
N ALA A 37 -2.88 2.34 -6.68
CA ALA A 37 -2.22 1.52 -7.70
C ALA A 37 -1.57 0.28 -7.05
N ALA A 38 -0.90 0.48 -5.91
CA ALA A 38 -0.28 -0.61 -5.16
C ALA A 38 -1.31 -1.63 -4.67
N GLU A 39 -2.45 -1.17 -4.14
CA GLU A 39 -3.58 -2.01 -3.77
C GLU A 39 -4.03 -2.87 -4.96
N ASN A 40 -4.28 -2.24 -6.11
CA ASN A 40 -4.74 -2.96 -7.30
C ASN A 40 -3.73 -4.05 -7.70
N ALA A 41 -2.44 -3.74 -7.74
CA ALA A 41 -1.40 -4.71 -8.07
C ALA A 41 -1.37 -5.89 -7.08
N TYR A 42 -1.47 -5.65 -5.77
CA TYR A 42 -1.55 -6.74 -4.80
C TYR A 42 -2.84 -7.56 -4.91
N ARG A 43 -3.97 -6.95 -5.29
CA ARG A 43 -5.21 -7.70 -5.55
C ARG A 43 -5.09 -8.58 -6.80
N GLN A 44 -4.41 -8.13 -7.84
CA GLN A 44 -4.10 -8.96 -9.02
C GLN A 44 -3.15 -10.13 -8.66
N ALA A 45 -2.17 -9.90 -7.78
CA ALA A 45 -1.35 -10.99 -7.25
C ALA A 45 -2.20 -12.03 -6.50
N LEU A 46 -3.12 -11.57 -5.65
CA LEU A 46 -4.02 -12.45 -4.88
C LEU A 46 -5.08 -13.16 -5.73
N SER A 47 -5.49 -12.60 -6.88
CA SER A 47 -6.37 -13.34 -7.81
C SER A 47 -5.65 -14.52 -8.47
N LEU A 48 -4.32 -14.44 -8.64
CA LEU A 48 -3.50 -15.54 -9.15
C LEU A 48 -3.13 -16.55 -8.05
N ALA A 49 -2.87 -16.07 -6.84
CA ALA A 49 -2.54 -16.89 -5.68
C ALA A 49 -3.23 -16.36 -4.42
N PRO A 50 -4.45 -16.83 -4.11
CA PRO A 50 -5.24 -16.33 -2.97
C PRO A 50 -4.56 -16.47 -1.61
N ASN A 51 -3.60 -17.39 -1.49
CA ASN A 51 -2.86 -17.66 -0.25
C ASN A 51 -1.45 -17.03 -0.24
N ASP A 52 -1.13 -16.11 -1.15
CA ASP A 52 0.18 -15.45 -1.19
C ASP A 52 0.36 -14.51 0.02
N LYS A 53 1.07 -15.01 1.03
CA LYS A 53 1.35 -14.29 2.29
C LYS A 53 2.00 -12.93 2.06
N PHE A 54 2.86 -12.81 1.05
CA PHE A 54 3.53 -11.55 0.74
C PHE A 54 2.55 -10.47 0.27
N SER A 55 1.65 -10.81 -0.64
CA SER A 55 0.65 -9.86 -1.15
C SER A 55 -0.36 -9.49 -0.07
N TRP A 56 -0.80 -10.42 0.78
CA TRP A 56 -1.63 -10.10 1.94
C TRP A 56 -0.95 -9.16 2.92
N HIS A 57 0.32 -9.42 3.25
CA HIS A 57 1.09 -8.56 4.14
C HIS A 57 1.19 -7.13 3.59
N ASN A 58 1.59 -6.98 2.32
CA ASN A 58 1.75 -5.64 1.74
C ASN A 58 0.41 -4.93 1.49
N LEU A 59 -0.64 -5.66 1.10
CA LEU A 59 -2.00 -5.11 0.99
C LEU A 59 -2.49 -4.59 2.35
N THR A 60 -2.16 -5.28 3.44
CA THR A 60 -2.45 -4.80 4.81
C THR A 60 -1.74 -3.49 5.09
N LEU A 61 -0.46 -3.37 4.76
CA LEU A 61 0.29 -2.11 4.92
C LEU A 61 -0.30 -0.97 4.07
N VAL A 62 -0.73 -1.25 2.84
CA VAL A 62 -1.42 -0.29 1.97
C VAL A 62 -2.70 0.20 2.64
N LYS A 63 -3.54 -0.73 3.12
CA LYS A 63 -4.81 -0.41 3.77
C LYS A 63 -4.63 0.42 5.04
N LEU A 64 -3.66 0.07 5.88
CA LEU A 64 -3.34 0.86 7.08
C LEU A 64 -2.91 2.28 6.72
N ARG A 65 -2.12 2.48 5.64
CA ARG A 65 -1.74 3.83 5.17
C ARG A 65 -2.92 4.61 4.61
N GLN A 66 -3.77 3.98 3.79
CA GLN A 66 -5.00 4.61 3.27
C GLN A 66 -5.92 5.05 4.44
N THR A 67 -6.09 4.20 5.45
CA THR A 67 -6.86 4.53 6.66
C THR A 67 -6.23 5.69 7.43
N THR A 68 -4.90 5.70 7.64
CA THR A 68 -4.20 6.84 8.25
C THR A 68 -4.46 8.12 7.48
N ASN A 69 -4.27 8.12 6.16
CA ASN A 69 -4.47 9.30 5.31
C ASN A 69 -5.90 9.83 5.42
N THR A 70 -6.89 8.92 5.38
CA THR A 70 -8.31 9.27 5.49
C THR A 70 -8.63 9.88 6.85
N LEU A 71 -8.13 9.30 7.95
CA LEU A 71 -8.35 9.81 9.30
C LEU A 71 -7.65 11.17 9.51
N MET A 72 -6.45 11.35 8.96
CA MET A 72 -5.76 12.64 8.99
C MET A 72 -6.54 13.72 8.25
N GLN A 73 -7.05 13.40 7.06
CA GLN A 73 -7.88 14.33 6.28
C GLN A 73 -9.17 14.66 7.04
N ALA A 74 -9.90 13.65 7.52
CA ALA A 74 -11.12 13.85 8.30
C ALA A 74 -10.88 14.75 9.52
N ARG A 75 -9.79 14.54 10.26
CA ARG A 75 -9.44 15.40 11.39
C ARG A 75 -9.14 16.84 10.97
N SER A 76 -8.49 17.04 9.82
CA SER A 76 -8.22 18.38 9.28
C SER A 76 -9.50 19.12 8.92
N GLU A 77 -10.46 18.44 8.29
CA GLU A 77 -11.73 19.04 7.84
C GLU A 77 -12.72 19.27 9.01
N LEU A 78 -12.75 18.36 9.98
CA LEU A 78 -13.72 18.38 11.08
C LEU A 78 -13.19 19.08 12.35
N GLY A 79 -11.90 19.39 12.40
CA GLY A 79 -11.21 19.94 13.58
C GLY A 79 -10.95 18.92 14.70
N GLN A 80 -11.84 17.94 14.87
CA GLN A 80 -11.72 16.85 15.84
C GLN A 80 -12.29 15.54 15.30
N LEU A 81 -11.77 14.42 15.81
CA LEU A 81 -12.36 13.09 15.65
C LEU A 81 -13.01 12.67 16.98
N ASP A 82 -13.97 11.75 16.94
CA ASP A 82 -14.39 11.09 18.16
C ASP A 82 -13.21 10.34 18.82
N ARG A 83 -13.36 10.04 20.11
CA ARG A 83 -12.30 9.43 20.91
C ARG A 83 -11.73 8.16 20.28
N THR A 84 -12.57 7.30 19.73
CA THR A 84 -12.18 6.00 19.17
C THR A 84 -11.35 6.18 17.89
N ASN A 85 -11.81 7.02 16.98
CA ASN A 85 -11.09 7.32 15.74
C ASN A 85 -9.78 8.05 16.00
N ASP A 86 -9.74 8.90 17.03
CA ASP A 86 -8.54 9.63 17.42
C ASP A 86 -7.50 8.70 18.09
N GLU A 87 -7.94 7.72 18.88
CA GLU A 87 -7.11 6.63 19.41
C GLU A 87 -6.59 5.71 18.29
N LEU A 88 -7.44 5.34 17.33
CA LEU A 88 -7.06 4.55 16.16
C LEU A 88 -6.00 5.27 15.34
N LEU A 89 -6.19 6.55 15.01
CA LEU A 89 -5.22 7.35 14.28
C LEU A 89 -3.87 7.39 15.00
N ARG A 90 -3.87 7.60 16.33
CA ARG A 90 -2.63 7.55 17.13
C ARG A 90 -1.92 6.19 17.03
N ASN A 91 -2.66 5.09 17.09
CA ASN A 91 -2.09 3.75 17.00
C ASN A 91 -1.53 3.46 15.60
N LEU A 92 -2.24 3.85 14.54
CA LEU A 92 -1.78 3.68 13.16
C LEU A 92 -0.51 4.49 12.88
N LEU A 93 -0.44 5.74 13.36
CA LEU A 93 0.75 6.57 13.25
C LEU A 93 1.96 5.98 13.98
N ARG A 94 1.74 5.34 15.15
CA ARG A 94 2.80 4.60 15.87
C ARG A 94 3.26 3.38 15.11
N LEU A 95 2.31 2.56 14.62
CA LEU A 95 2.59 1.35 13.85
C LEU A 95 3.40 1.65 12.57
N GLN A 96 3.16 2.79 11.94
CA GLN A 96 3.83 3.22 10.72
C GLN A 96 5.22 3.86 10.97
N ARG A 97 5.62 4.05 12.23
CA ARG A 97 6.95 4.52 12.66
C ARG A 97 7.82 3.40 13.24
N VAL A 98 7.84 2.23 12.59
CA VAL A 98 8.76 1.14 12.92
C VAL A 98 10.06 1.30 12.11
N GLN A 99 11.18 1.41 12.83
CA GLN A 99 12.54 1.21 12.31
C GLN A 99 12.67 -0.21 11.78
N LEU A 100 13.05 -0.34 10.51
CA LEU A 100 13.59 -1.60 9.99
C LEU A 100 15.03 -1.71 10.50
N GLN A 101 15.33 -2.80 11.20
CA GLN A 101 16.70 -3.17 11.60
C GLN A 101 17.62 -3.27 10.38
#